data_AF-A0A3D5ZKL4-F1
#
_entry.id   AF-A0A3D5ZKL4-F1
#
_cell.length_a   1.000
_cell.length_b   1.000
_cell.length_c   1.000
_cell.angle_alpha   90.00
_cell.angle_beta   90.00
_cell.angle_gamma   90.00
#
_symmetry.space_group_name_H-M   'P 1'
#
loop_
_entity.id
_entity.type
_entity.pdbx_description
1 polymer ?
#
loop_
_entity_poly.entity_id
_entity_poly.type
_entity_poly.pdbx_seq_one_letter_code
_entity_poly.pdbx_strand_id
1 'polypeptide(L)'
;MNNVFVERETFETNGKSYFTYFVRGNVRGKDVKACVVPPDLGGYAVLDIVFNGEKSAELVSTPFEMKDDHNKVISGCTYSVRSTDENGEVYECKIKPFRNSDKTILNMLLR
;
A
#
# COMPACT_ATOMS: atom_id res chain seq x y z
N MET A 1 6.82 -12.67 -11.07
CA MET A 1 6.49 -11.69 -10.01
C MET A 1 5.34 -12.28 -9.23
N ASN A 2 5.48 -12.43 -7.91
CA ASN A 2 4.32 -12.72 -7.08
C ASN A 2 3.50 -11.44 -6.99
N ASN A 3 2.23 -11.49 -7.41
CA ASN A 3 1.33 -10.36 -7.22
C ASN A 3 1.11 -10.19 -5.73
N VAL A 4 1.54 -9.05 -5.19
CA VAL A 4 1.30 -8.66 -3.82
C VAL A 4 0.04 -7.80 -3.82
N PHE A 5 -0.82 -8.01 -2.83
CA PHE A 5 -2.08 -7.29 -2.71
C PHE A 5 -2.09 -6.45 -1.45
N VAL A 6 -2.75 -5.29 -1.54
CA VAL A 6 -3.21 -4.56 -0.36
C VAL A 6 -4.61 -5.03 -0.06
N GLU A 7 -4.82 -5.51 1.16
CA GLU A 7 -6.12 -5.92 1.70
C GLU A 7 -6.71 -4.79 2.54
N ARG A 8 -8.05 -4.78 2.67
CA ARG A 8 -8.75 -3.91 3.60
C ARG A 8 -9.70 -4.67 4.52
N GLU A 9 -9.79 -4.21 5.76
CA GLU A 9 -10.73 -4.70 6.78
C GLU A 9 -11.46 -3.51 7.41
N THR A 10 -12.69 -3.73 7.86
CA THR A 10 -13.43 -2.72 8.64
C THR A 10 -13.05 -2.79 10.11
N PHE A 11 -12.92 -1.62 10.75
CA PHE A 11 -12.84 -1.51 12.20
C PHE A 11 -13.80 -0.43 12.71
N GLU A 12 -14.26 -0.58 13.94
CA GLU A 12 -15.14 0.39 14.59
C GLU A 12 -14.35 1.25 15.58
N THR A 13 -14.57 2.56 15.54
CA THR A 13 -14.10 3.47 16.58
C THR A 13 -15.09 4.61 16.75
N ASN A 14 -15.39 4.98 18.00
CA ASN A 14 -16.35 6.06 18.33
C ASN A 14 -17.72 5.92 17.62
N GLY A 15 -18.22 4.69 17.46
CA GLY A 15 -19.49 4.41 16.79
C GLY A 15 -19.49 4.62 15.27
N LYS A 16 -18.31 4.76 14.66
CA LYS A 16 -18.14 4.86 13.20
C LYS A 16 -17.28 3.71 12.69
N SER A 17 -17.64 3.20 11.51
CA SER A 17 -16.89 2.16 10.79
C SER A 17 -15.91 2.81 9.83
N TYR A 18 -14.68 2.28 9.79
CA TYR A 18 -13.58 2.74 8.94
C TYR A 18 -12.87 1.56 8.31
N PHE A 19 -12.21 1.78 7.17
CA PHE A 19 -11.30 0.80 6.60
C PHE A 19 -9.88 0.99 7.12
N THR A 20 -9.23 -0.12 7.45
CA THR A 20 -7.78 -0.23 7.58
C THR A 20 -7.23 -0.96 6.37
N TYR A 21 -6.04 -0.57 5.90
CA TYR A 21 -5.40 -1.09 4.70
C TYR A 21 -4.04 -1.68 5.07
N PHE A 22 -3.73 -2.88 4.59
CA PHE A 22 -2.48 -3.57 4.93
C PHE A 22 -2.04 -4.56 3.87
N VAL A 23 -0.73 -4.83 3.81
CA VAL A 23 -0.16 -5.98 3.11
C VAL A 23 0.06 -7.07 4.14
N ARG A 24 -0.45 -8.28 3.90
CA ARG A 24 -0.21 -9.44 4.78
C ARG A 24 0.73 -10.45 4.14
N GLY A 25 1.38 -11.25 4.98
CA GLY A 25 2.12 -12.41 4.53
C GLY A 25 2.83 -13.11 5.68
N ASN A 26 3.69 -14.07 5.36
CA ASN A 26 4.45 -14.82 6.34
C ASN A 26 5.95 -14.48 6.27
N VAL A 27 6.55 -14.09 7.39
CA VAL A 27 7.98 -13.81 7.51
C VAL A 27 8.56 -14.75 8.58
N ARG A 28 9.41 -15.69 8.16
CA ARG A 28 10.08 -16.65 9.04
C ARG A 28 9.09 -17.43 9.94
N GLY A 29 7.98 -17.89 9.38
CA GLY A 29 6.95 -18.65 10.10
C GLY A 29 6.01 -17.81 10.94
N LYS A 30 6.08 -16.47 10.87
CA LYS A 30 5.18 -15.56 11.57
C LYS A 30 4.31 -14.82 10.57
N ASP A 31 3.00 -14.87 10.77
CA ASP A 31 2.07 -14.04 10.02
C ASP A 31 2.20 -12.59 10.46
N VAL A 32 2.42 -11.71 9.49
CA VAL A 32 2.65 -10.28 9.70
C VAL A 32 1.73 -9.47 8.80
N LYS A 33 1.32 -8.30 9.29
CA LYS A 33 0.61 -7.27 8.54
C LYS A 33 1.45 -5.99 8.55
N ALA A 34 1.64 -5.38 7.39
CA ALA A 34 2.21 -4.05 7.25
C ALA A 34 1.08 -3.07 6.89
N CYS A 35 0.73 -2.17 7.82
CA CYS A 35 -0.29 -1.16 7.58
C CYS A 35 0.20 -0.11 6.58
N VAL A 36 -0.67 0.26 5.65
CA VAL A 36 -0.42 1.29 4.64
C VAL A 36 -1.52 2.34 4.69
N VAL A 37 -1.15 3.58 4.38
CA VAL A 37 -2.06 4.73 4.37
C VAL A 37 -1.79 5.59 3.15
N PRO A 38 -2.78 6.34 2.67
CA PRO A 38 -2.53 7.39 1.69
C PRO A 38 -1.62 8.50 2.27
N PRO A 39 -0.97 9.30 1.42
CA PRO A 39 -0.15 10.43 1.85
C PRO A 39 -0.91 11.47 2.68
N ASP A 40 -2.19 11.66 2.38
CA ASP A 40 -3.11 12.66 2.94
C ASP A 40 -4.52 12.07 3.17
N LEU A 41 -5.39 12.83 3.88
CA LEU A 41 -6.75 12.37 4.24
C LEU A 41 -7.69 12.22 3.02
N GLY A 42 -7.52 13.01 1.96
CA GLY A 42 -8.33 12.90 0.75
C GLY A 42 -8.05 11.59 0.00
N GLY A 43 -6.84 11.05 0.13
CA GLY A 43 -6.45 9.78 -0.49
C GLY A 43 -7.27 8.57 -0.03
N TYR A 44 -7.97 8.63 1.12
CA TYR A 44 -8.87 7.54 1.52
C TYR A 44 -10.08 7.42 0.57
N ALA A 45 -10.61 8.53 0.07
CA ALA A 45 -11.67 8.50 -0.93
C ALA A 45 -11.16 7.90 -2.26
N VAL A 46 -9.90 8.15 -2.61
CA VAL A 46 -9.26 7.54 -3.79
C VAL A 46 -9.07 6.03 -3.57
N LEU A 47 -8.68 5.59 -2.37
CA LEU A 47 -8.62 4.16 -2.05
C LEU A 47 -9.99 3.49 -2.16
N ASP A 48 -11.07 4.13 -1.72
CA ASP A 48 -12.42 3.59 -1.89
C ASP A 48 -12.78 3.39 -3.36
N ILE A 49 -12.38 4.33 -4.24
CA ILE A 49 -12.54 4.19 -5.71
C ILE A 49 -11.68 3.04 -6.24
N VAL A 50 -10.39 2.97 -5.88
CA VAL A 50 -9.48 1.93 -6.36
C VAL A 50 -9.95 0.54 -5.93
N PHE A 51 -10.43 0.38 -4.70
CA PHE A 51 -10.95 -0.92 -4.25
C PHE A 51 -12.31 -1.25 -4.86
N ASN A 52 -13.13 -0.26 -5.24
CA ASN A 52 -14.42 -0.45 -5.91
C ASN A 52 -15.30 -1.57 -5.28
N GLY A 53 -15.39 -1.61 -3.95
CA GLY A 53 -16.16 -2.64 -3.24
C GLY A 53 -15.40 -3.94 -2.91
N GLU A 54 -14.26 -4.20 -3.56
CA GLU A 54 -13.45 -5.39 -3.32
C GLU A 54 -12.73 -5.38 -1.96
N LYS A 55 -12.22 -6.54 -1.54
CA LYS A 55 -11.44 -6.70 -0.30
C LYS A 55 -9.94 -6.53 -0.51
N SER A 56 -9.48 -6.55 -1.75
CA SER A 56 -8.06 -6.44 -2.09
C SER A 56 -7.86 -5.78 -3.45
N ALA A 57 -6.77 -5.04 -3.60
CA ALA A 57 -6.31 -4.49 -4.87
C ALA A 57 -4.79 -4.64 -5.00
N GLU A 58 -4.25 -4.56 -6.22
CA GLU A 58 -2.86 -4.86 -6.51
C GLU A 58 -1.92 -3.83 -5.88
N LEU A 59 -0.84 -4.28 -5.24
CA LEU A 59 0.26 -3.42 -4.83
C LEU A 59 1.25 -3.27 -5.99
N VAL A 60 1.45 -2.04 -6.44
CA VAL A 60 2.48 -1.69 -7.41
C VAL A 60 3.66 -1.06 -6.68
N SER A 61 4.86 -1.59 -6.93
CA SER A 61 6.12 -1.08 -6.40
C SER A 61 6.95 -0.52 -7.54
N THR A 62 7.18 0.79 -7.52
CA THR A 62 7.96 1.49 -8.54
C THR A 62 9.32 1.90 -7.97
N PRO A 63 10.43 1.28 -8.40
CA PRO A 63 11.76 1.67 -7.96
C PRO A 63 12.08 3.09 -8.44
N PHE A 64 12.82 3.84 -7.63
CA PHE A 64 13.34 5.15 -8.00
C PHE A 64 14.81 5.26 -7.62
N GLU A 65 15.52 6.09 -8.36
CA GLU A 65 16.87 6.54 -8.05
C GLU A 65 16.91 8.05 -8.26
N MET A 66 17.36 8.79 -7.25
CA MET A 66 17.51 10.24 -7.29
C MET A 66 18.90 10.61 -6.78
N LYS A 67 19.52 11.61 -7.41
CA LYS A 67 20.75 12.22 -6.89
C LYS A 67 20.36 13.48 -6.12
N ASP A 68 20.88 13.62 -4.91
CA ASP A 68 20.78 14.89 -4.19
C ASP A 68 21.82 15.90 -4.71
N ASP A 69 21.73 17.14 -4.22
CA ASP A 69 22.64 18.24 -4.59
C ASP A 69 24.10 18.00 -4.15
N HIS A 70 24.37 16.92 -3.42
CA HIS A 70 25.68 16.49 -2.95
C HIS A 70 26.18 15.23 -3.66
N ASN A 71 25.64 14.89 -4.83
CA ASN A 71 25.96 13.70 -5.61
C ASN A 71 25.70 12.36 -4.89
N LYS A 72 24.96 12.35 -3.78
CA LYS A 72 24.56 11.11 -3.12
C LYS A 72 23.39 10.50 -3.87
N VAL A 73 23.54 9.24 -4.25
CA VAL A 73 22.47 8.44 -4.84
C VAL A 73 21.54 7.96 -3.73
N ILE A 74 20.26 8.32 -3.84
CA ILE A 74 19.15 7.87 -2.99
C ILE A 74 18.29 6.96 -3.85
N SER A 75 18.22 5.68 -3.49
CA SER A 75 17.36 4.70 -4.14
C SER A 75 16.30 4.17 -3.19
N GLY A 76 15.18 3.73 -3.75
CA GLY A 76 14.08 3.15 -2.98
C GLY A 76 12.93 2.70 -3.88
N CYS A 77 11.79 2.38 -3.26
CA CYS A 77 10.54 2.13 -3.96
C CYS A 77 9.47 3.11 -3.50
N THR A 78 8.66 3.56 -4.45
CA THR A 78 7.35 4.16 -4.17
C THR A 78 6.28 3.09 -4.33
N TYR A 79 5.18 3.22 -3.59
CA TYR A 79 4.11 2.23 -3.57
C TYR A 79 2.79 2.87 -3.98
N SER A 80 2.00 2.14 -4.76
CA SER A 80 0.63 2.48 -5.09
C SER A 80 -0.26 1.24 -5.02
N VAL A 81 -1.55 1.47 -4.81
CA VAL A 81 -2.59 0.47 -4.98
C VAL A 81 -3.24 0.70 -6.34
N ARG A 82 -3.41 -0.35 -7.13
CA ARG A 82 -3.94 -0.29 -8.48
C ARG A 82 -5.06 -1.30 -8.69
N SER A 83 -6.07 -0.90 -9.45
CA SER A 83 -7.09 -1.77 -10.02
C SER A 83 -7.40 -1.35 -11.46
N THR A 84 -8.05 -2.23 -12.21
CA THR A 84 -8.46 -1.98 -13.59
C THR A 84 -9.91 -2.41 -13.75
N ASP A 85 -10.74 -1.55 -14.35
CA ASP A 85 -12.14 -1.87 -14.60
C ASP A 85 -12.35 -2.75 -15.84
N GLU A 86 -13.61 -3.03 -16.15
CA GLU A 86 -14.01 -3.84 -17.31
C GLU A 86 -13.65 -3.19 -18.66
N ASN A 87 -13.45 -1.87 -18.70
CA ASN A 87 -13.08 -1.11 -19.90
C ASN A 87 -11.56 -0.97 -20.07
N GLY A 88 -10.76 -1.44 -19.11
CA GLY A 88 -9.31 -1.26 -19.10
C GLY A 88 -8.85 0.08 -18.50
N GLU A 89 -9.74 0.85 -17.88
CA GLU A 89 -9.37 2.08 -17.16
C GLU A 89 -8.63 1.73 -15.86
N VAL A 90 -7.47 2.35 -15.65
CA VAL A 90 -6.60 2.08 -14.50
C VAL A 90 -6.85 3.13 -13.42
N TYR A 91 -7.23 2.65 -12.24
CA TYR A 91 -7.34 3.47 -11.04
C TYR A 91 -6.13 3.23 -10.14
N GLU A 92 -5.51 4.31 -9.66
CA GLU A 92 -4.30 4.22 -8.85
C GLU A 92 -4.32 5.21 -7.69
N CYS A 93 -3.91 4.74 -6.50
CA CYS A 93 -3.71 5.57 -5.32
C CYS A 93 -2.31 5.35 -4.76
N LYS A 94 -1.53 6.43 -4.58
CA LYS A 94 -0.24 6.36 -3.87
C LYS A 94 -0.47 6.03 -2.40
N ILE A 95 0.42 5.22 -1.84
CA ILE A 95 0.40 4.84 -0.42
C ILE A 95 1.79 4.90 0.19
N LYS A 96 1.84 4.94 1.52
CA LYS A 96 3.05 4.83 2.32
C LYS A 96 2.80 3.91 3.53
N PRO A 97 3.84 3.23 4.05
CA PRO A 97 3.73 2.54 5.31
C PRO A 97 3.28 3.50 6.42
N PHE A 98 2.35 3.06 7.28
CA PHE A 98 1.82 3.90 8.35
C PHE A 98 2.86 4.22 9.41
N ARG A 99 3.67 3.23 9.78
CA ARG A 99 4.76 3.34 10.76
C ARG A 99 6.07 2.83 10.20
N ASN A 100 7.17 3.15 10.88
CA ASN A 100 8.49 2.64 10.51
C ASN A 100 8.59 1.10 10.64
N SER A 101 7.85 0.50 11.58
CA SER A 101 7.71 -0.95 11.69
C SER A 101 7.01 -1.54 10.46
N ASP A 102 5.92 -0.90 9.99
CA ASP A 102 5.21 -1.32 8.78
C ASP A 102 6.13 -1.24 7.56
N LYS A 103 6.96 -0.19 7.46
CA LYS A 103 7.99 -0.09 6.40
C LYS A 103 8.96 -1.26 6.44
N THR A 104 9.39 -1.64 7.65
CA THR A 104 10.33 -2.75 7.85
C THR A 104 9.68 -4.09 7.47
N ILE A 105 8.43 -4.33 7.89
CA ILE A 105 7.67 -5.55 7.56
C ILE A 105 7.41 -5.59 6.05
N LEU A 106 6.99 -4.49 5.43
CA LEU A 106 6.76 -4.40 3.99
C LEU A 106 8.04 -4.75 3.22
N ASN A 107 9.18 -4.17 3.62
CA ASN A 107 10.47 -4.53 3.03
C ASN A 107 10.89 -5.99 3.25
N MET A 108 10.35 -6.68 4.25
CA MET A 108 10.56 -8.13 4.42
C MET A 108 9.63 -8.94 3.52
N LEU A 109 8.40 -8.46 3.29
CA LEU A 109 7.39 -9.10 2.46
C LEU A 109 7.67 -8.96 0.95
N LEU A 110 8.30 -7.87 0.53
CA LEU A 110 8.59 -7.56 -0.88
C LEU A 110 9.96 -8.05 -1.38
N ARG A 111 10.64 -8.92 -0.60
CA ARG A 111 11.95 -9.49 -0.96
C ARG A 111 11.87 -10.58 -2.01
#